data_AF-A0A511CVI6-F1
#
_entry.id   AF-A0A511CVI6-F1
#
_cell.length_a   1.000
_cell.length_b   1.000
_cell.length_c   1.000
_cell.angle_alpha   90.00
_cell.angle_beta   90.00
_cell.angle_gamma   90.00
#
_symmetry.space_group_name_H-M   'P 1'
#
loop_
_entity.id
_entity.type
_entity.pdbx_description
1 polymer ?
#
loop_
_entity_poly.entity_id
_entity_poly.type
_entity_poly.pdbx_seq_one_letter_code
_entity_poly.pdbx_strand_id
1 'polypeptide(L)'
;MDDTLQLYFLCAHLTLTPSSAVALTLRAVGGLTTRQIAQAYLVPEATMAQRISRAKRTVSGVRFDRPGDVATVLRVLYLVFNEGYSGDVDLAAEAIRLTRQLAAAIDHPEVAGLLALMLLHHARRATRTAPDGSLVPLAEQDRGRWDTEPLPTCLSRSGVCGVA
;
A
#
# COMPACT_ATOMS: atom_id res chain seq x y z
N MET A 1 -21.10 -0.33 8.85
CA MET A 1 -19.87 -0.36 8.02
C MET A 1 -18.84 -1.17 8.77
N ASP A 2 -17.97 -1.90 8.06
CA ASP A 2 -16.80 -2.55 8.64
C ASP A 2 -15.82 -1.48 9.17
N ASP A 3 -15.33 -1.64 10.40
CA ASP A 3 -14.37 -0.75 11.06
C ASP A 3 -13.11 -0.56 10.20
N THR A 4 -12.72 -1.60 9.45
CA THR A 4 -11.56 -1.59 8.56
C THR A 4 -11.74 -0.59 7.40
N LEU A 5 -12.92 -0.62 6.77
CA LEU A 5 -13.24 0.27 5.66
C LEU A 5 -13.29 1.74 6.11
N GLN A 6 -13.84 1.98 7.30
CA GLN A 6 -13.85 3.33 7.87
C GLN A 6 -12.43 3.85 8.14
N LEU A 7 -11.51 2.99 8.58
CA LEU A 7 -10.11 3.34 8.76
C LEU A 7 -9.41 3.68 7.43
N TYR A 8 -9.70 2.97 6.34
CA TYR A 8 -9.21 3.34 5.01
C TYR A 8 -9.66 4.74 4.61
N PHE A 9 -10.94 5.07 4.80
CA PHE A 9 -11.46 6.40 4.48
C PHE A 9 -10.83 7.51 5.34
N LEU A 10 -10.56 7.24 6.62
CA LEU A 10 -9.82 8.18 7.48
C LEU A 10 -8.44 8.47 6.90
N CYS A 11 -7.69 7.42 6.56
CA CYS A 11 -6.29 7.53 6.15
C CYS A 11 -6.14 8.13 4.76
N ALA A 12 -7.15 7.97 3.90
CA ALA A 12 -7.19 8.50 2.55
C ALA A 12 -7.88 9.87 2.45
N HIS A 13 -8.28 10.51 3.55
CA HIS A 13 -9.09 11.72 3.50
C HIS A 13 -8.46 12.86 2.66
N LEU A 14 -9.28 13.55 1.86
CA LEU A 14 -8.85 14.59 0.89
C LEU A 14 -8.14 15.80 1.51
N THR A 15 -8.28 16.02 2.82
CA THR A 15 -7.55 17.08 3.54
C THR A 15 -6.06 16.75 3.74
N LEU A 16 -5.67 15.49 3.54
CA LEU A 16 -4.28 15.06 3.59
C LEU A 16 -3.61 15.28 2.23
N THR A 17 -2.34 15.66 2.26
CA THR A 17 -1.50 15.59 1.06
C THR A 17 -1.33 14.12 0.66
N PRO A 18 -1.13 13.80 -0.64
CA PRO A 18 -0.96 12.42 -1.09
C PRO A 18 0.10 11.64 -0.30
N SER A 19 1.25 12.25 -0.05
CA SER A 19 2.33 11.64 0.73
C SER A 19 1.94 11.40 2.21
N SER A 20 1.13 12.27 2.80
CA SER A 20 0.63 12.09 4.17
C SER A 20 -0.42 10.99 4.26
N ALA A 21 -1.31 10.92 3.28
CA ALA A 21 -2.32 9.87 3.16
C ALA A 21 -1.68 8.49 2.98
N VAL A 22 -0.68 8.38 2.11
CA VAL A 22 0.10 7.14 1.92
C VAL A 22 0.81 6.74 3.22
N ALA A 23 1.58 7.64 3.83
CA ALA A 23 2.31 7.34 5.06
C ALA A 23 1.38 6.95 6.22
N LEU A 24 0.23 7.61 6.35
CA LEU A 24 -0.77 7.28 7.37
C LEU A 24 -1.42 5.93 7.09
N THR A 25 -1.77 5.63 5.83
CA THR A 25 -2.35 4.35 5.42
C THR A 25 -1.39 3.18 5.69
N LEU A 26 -0.12 3.31 5.31
CA LEU A 26 0.91 2.32 5.60
C LEU A 26 1.10 2.10 7.11
N ARG A 27 1.01 3.15 7.92
CA ARG A 27 1.17 3.04 9.37
C ARG A 27 -0.05 2.45 10.07
N ALA A 28 -1.25 2.89 9.71
CA ALA A 28 -2.48 2.56 10.43
C ALA A 28 -3.13 1.27 9.92
N VAL A 29 -3.09 1.03 8.61
CA VAL A 29 -3.69 -0.14 7.96
C VAL A 29 -2.63 -1.15 7.54
N GLY A 30 -1.50 -0.67 7.02
CA GLY A 30 -0.37 -1.51 6.63
C GLY A 30 0.37 -2.13 7.81
N GLY A 31 0.30 -1.53 9.00
CA GLY A 31 1.03 -1.99 10.18
C GLY A 31 2.54 -1.74 10.14
N LEU A 32 3.05 -1.07 9.10
CA LEU A 32 4.48 -0.78 8.96
C LEU A 32 4.97 0.14 10.08
N THR A 33 6.21 -0.07 10.53
CA THR A 33 6.87 0.83 11.47
C THR A 33 7.24 2.16 10.82
N THR A 34 7.31 3.24 11.59
CA THR A 34 7.74 4.55 11.11
C THR A 34 9.10 4.47 10.40
N ARG A 35 10.03 3.66 10.94
CA ARG A 35 11.34 3.38 10.35
C ARG A 35 11.26 2.75 8.96
N GLN A 36 10.44 1.70 8.80
CA GLN A 36 10.24 1.05 7.49
C GLN A 36 9.70 2.05 6.47
N ILE A 37 8.71 2.86 6.87
CA ILE A 37 8.15 3.90 5.99
C ILE A 37 9.20 4.96 5.68
N ALA A 38 10.00 5.39 6.65
CA ALA A 38 11.06 6.38 6.45
C ALA A 38 12.15 5.89 5.46
N GLN A 39 12.55 4.63 5.58
CA GLN A 39 13.51 3.97 4.69
C GLN A 39 12.98 3.87 3.27
N ALA A 40 11.72 3.45 3.12
CA ALA A 40 11.04 3.44 1.82
C ALA A 40 11.01 4.82 1.14
N TYR A 41 10.82 5.87 1.92
CA TYR A 41 10.77 7.25 1.44
C TYR A 41 12.14 7.95 1.39
N LEU A 42 13.23 7.26 1.77
CA LEU A 42 14.59 7.81 1.86
C LEU A 42 14.67 9.13 2.66
N VAL A 43 13.94 9.21 3.77
CA VAL A 43 13.94 10.35 4.69
C VAL A 43 14.33 9.93 6.12
N PRO A 44 14.81 10.86 6.96
CA PRO A 44 15.04 10.56 8.38
C PRO A 44 13.77 10.07 9.09
N GLU A 45 13.91 9.12 10.01
CA GLU A 45 12.78 8.57 10.78
C GLU A 45 12.00 9.65 11.53
N ALA A 46 12.70 10.65 12.09
CA ALA A 46 12.08 11.79 12.76
C ALA A 46 11.19 12.62 11.81
N THR A 47 11.61 12.82 10.56
CA THR A 47 10.84 13.53 9.54
C THR A 47 9.55 12.76 9.21
N MET A 48 9.64 11.45 9.06
CA MET A 48 8.46 10.61 8.82
C MET A 48 7.53 10.55 10.02
N ALA A 49 8.06 10.47 11.24
CA ALA A 49 7.29 10.52 12.48
C ALA A 49 6.46 11.81 12.58
N GLN A 50 7.07 12.96 12.28
CA GLN A 50 6.38 14.25 12.25
C GLN A 50 5.29 14.29 11.19
N ARG A 51 5.56 13.77 9.98
CA ARG A 51 4.58 13.69 8.89
C ARG A 51 3.34 12.89 9.31
N ILE A 52 3.55 11.69 9.86
CA ILE A 52 2.46 10.82 10.34
C ILE A 52 1.69 11.49 11.49
N SER A 53 2.38 12.12 12.45
CA SER A 53 1.75 12.80 13.58
C SER A 53 0.87 13.97 13.14
N ARG A 54 1.36 14.79 12.19
CA ARG A 54 0.56 15.87 11.59
C ARG A 54 -0.64 15.32 10.84
N ALA A 55 -0.47 14.27 10.03
CA ALA A 55 -1.56 13.62 9.31
C ALA A 55 -2.67 13.15 10.27
N LYS A 56 -2.30 12.44 11.36
CA LYS A 56 -3.24 12.02 12.41
C LYS A 56 -4.02 13.19 13.00
N ARG A 57 -3.34 14.30 13.31
CA ARG A 57 -3.99 15.52 13.84
C ARG A 57 -4.93 16.16 12.83
N THR A 58 -4.58 16.14 11.54
CA THR A 58 -5.44 16.67 10.48
C THR A 58 -6.76 15.90 10.38
N VAL A 59 -6.73 14.58 10.54
CA VAL A 59 -7.93 13.74 10.41
C VAL A 59 -8.68 13.50 11.72
N SER A 60 -8.10 13.80 12.89
CA SER A 60 -8.77 13.60 14.18
C SER A 60 -10.02 14.47 14.39
N GLY A 61 -10.15 15.57 13.64
CA GLY A 61 -11.32 16.45 13.67
C GLY A 61 -12.35 16.19 12.58
N VAL A 62 -12.09 15.23 11.68
CA VAL A 62 -12.99 14.93 10.56
C VAL A 62 -14.17 14.13 11.06
N ARG A 63 -15.39 14.61 10.75
CA ARG A 63 -16.63 13.88 11.03
C ARG A 63 -16.92 12.92 9.87
N PHE A 64 -17.40 11.73 10.18
CA PHE A 64 -17.89 10.75 9.21
C PHE A 64 -19.38 10.96 8.95
N ASP A 65 -19.75 12.18 8.60
CA ASP A 65 -21.13 12.54 8.27
C ASP A 65 -21.52 12.13 6.84
N ARG A 66 -20.54 11.75 6.01
CA ARG A 66 -20.76 11.15 4.69
C ARG A 66 -19.89 9.91 4.49
N PRO A 67 -20.38 8.89 3.75
CA PRO A 67 -19.54 7.78 3.35
C PRO A 67 -18.35 8.31 2.54
N GLY A 68 -17.14 7.84 2.89
CA GLY A 68 -15.93 8.21 2.18
C GLY A 68 -15.96 7.74 0.73
N ASP A 69 -15.13 8.36 -0.10
CA ASP A 69 -15.04 8.04 -1.52
C ASP A 69 -14.02 6.91 -1.77
N VAL A 70 -14.49 5.79 -2.33
CA VAL A 70 -13.66 4.64 -2.69
C VAL A 70 -12.57 5.04 -3.67
N ALA A 71 -12.84 5.95 -4.61
CA ALA A 71 -11.85 6.39 -5.58
C ALA A 71 -10.64 7.06 -4.88
N THR A 72 -10.87 7.75 -3.77
CA THR A 72 -9.80 8.35 -2.97
C THR A 72 -8.92 7.27 -2.31
N VAL A 73 -9.51 6.19 -1.78
CA VAL A 73 -8.75 5.06 -1.23
C VAL A 73 -7.95 4.36 -2.33
N LEU A 74 -8.58 4.10 -3.48
CA LEU A 74 -7.93 3.47 -4.63
C LEU A 74 -6.75 4.31 -5.15
N ARG A 75 -6.89 5.65 -5.17
CA ARG A 75 -5.80 6.57 -5.50
C ARG A 75 -4.62 6.40 -4.55
N VAL A 76 -4.86 6.35 -3.25
CA VAL A 76 -3.79 6.17 -2.24
C VAL A 76 -3.12 4.81 -2.38
N LEU A 77 -3.89 3.73 -2.55
CA LEU A 77 -3.35 2.39 -2.75
C LEU A 77 -2.50 2.30 -4.03
N TYR A 78 -2.95 2.93 -5.12
CA TYR A 78 -2.18 3.02 -6.34
C TYR A 78 -0.88 3.82 -6.15
N LEU A 79 -0.90 4.89 -5.36
CA LEU A 79 0.32 5.63 -5.03
C LEU A 79 1.31 4.75 -4.25
N VAL A 80 0.85 4.04 -3.21
CA VAL A 80 1.69 3.08 -2.47
C VAL A 80 2.37 2.09 -3.42
N PHE A 81 1.61 1.53 -4.37
CA PHE A 81 2.15 0.59 -5.34
C PHE A 81 3.22 1.20 -6.26
N ASN A 82 3.08 2.47 -6.64
CA ASN A 82 4.02 3.15 -7.53
C ASN A 82 5.30 3.64 -6.85
N GLU A 83 5.29 3.87 -5.53
CA GLU A 83 6.52 4.18 -4.77
C GLU A 83 7.53 3.03 -4.89
N GLY A 84 7.05 1.82 -5.17
CA GLY A 84 7.88 0.72 -5.61
C GLY A 84 8.85 0.22 -4.54
N TYR A 85 9.91 -0.44 -5.00
CA TYR A 85 10.84 -1.17 -4.17
C TYR A 85 11.90 -0.26 -3.57
N SER A 86 11.80 0.03 -2.28
CA SER A 86 12.83 0.77 -1.57
C SER A 86 13.01 0.24 -0.15
N GLY A 87 14.20 -0.33 0.09
CA GLY A 87 14.63 -0.79 1.40
C GLY A 87 14.19 -2.23 1.73
N ASP A 88 14.02 -2.49 3.03
CA ASP A 88 13.72 -3.83 3.55
C ASP A 88 12.27 -4.29 3.31
N VAL A 89 11.42 -3.45 2.72
CA VAL A 89 9.98 -3.73 2.53
C VAL A 89 9.59 -3.58 1.07
N ASP A 90 8.85 -4.57 0.56
CA ASP A 90 8.20 -4.52 -0.74
C ASP A 90 6.85 -3.76 -0.62
N LEU A 91 6.86 -2.45 -0.93
CA LEU A 91 5.63 -1.65 -0.90
C LEU A 91 4.62 -2.07 -1.98
N ALA A 92 5.07 -2.65 -3.09
CA ALA A 92 4.16 -3.13 -4.13
C ALA A 92 3.38 -4.35 -3.62
N ALA A 93 4.05 -5.29 -2.96
CA ALA A 93 3.41 -6.41 -2.28
C ALA A 93 2.45 -5.93 -1.18
N GLU A 94 2.86 -4.93 -0.40
CA GLU A 94 2.02 -4.36 0.67
C GLU A 94 0.77 -3.67 0.11
N ALA A 95 0.89 -2.92 -0.99
CA ALA A 95 -0.26 -2.33 -1.67
C ALA A 95 -1.24 -3.40 -2.17
N ILE A 96 -0.74 -4.51 -2.71
CA ILE A 96 -1.59 -5.64 -3.13
C ILE A 96 -2.29 -6.26 -1.92
N ARG A 97 -1.57 -6.49 -0.81
CA ARG A 97 -2.14 -7.03 0.43
C ARG A 97 -3.26 -6.15 0.97
N LEU A 98 -3.08 -4.82 0.96
CA LEU A 98 -4.09 -3.86 1.37
C LEU A 98 -5.27 -3.81 0.39
N THR A 99 -5.02 -3.88 -0.91
CA THR A 99 -6.10 -3.88 -1.92
C THR A 99 -6.95 -5.15 -1.84
N ARG A 100 -6.35 -6.30 -1.51
CA ARG A 100 -7.09 -7.55 -1.24
C ARG A 100 -8.00 -7.44 -0.02
N GLN A 101 -7.53 -6.79 1.06
CA GLN A 101 -8.37 -6.53 2.24
C GLN A 101 -9.55 -5.63 1.90
N LEU A 102 -9.32 -4.57 1.11
CA LEU A 102 -10.40 -3.71 0.64
C LEU A 102 -11.42 -4.49 -0.22
N ALA A 103 -10.95 -5.34 -1.13
CA ALA A 103 -11.80 -6.19 -1.98
C ALA A 103 -12.63 -7.20 -1.17
N ALA A 104 -12.14 -7.63 0.00
CA ALA A 104 -12.90 -8.48 0.91
C ALA A 104 -13.93 -7.70 1.74
N ALA A 105 -13.71 -6.40 1.96
CA ALA A 105 -14.58 -5.54 2.76
C ALA A 105 -15.74 -4.92 1.95
N ILE A 106 -15.55 -4.69 0.64
CA ILE A 106 -16.56 -4.10 -0.25
C ILE A 106 -16.62 -4.78 -1.62
N ASP A 107 -17.82 -4.92 -2.14
CA ASP A 107 -18.06 -5.30 -3.53
C ASP A 107 -18.13 -4.04 -4.41
N HIS A 108 -17.01 -3.72 -5.09
CA HIS A 108 -16.90 -2.53 -5.92
C HIS A 108 -15.99 -2.82 -7.14
N PRO A 109 -16.45 -2.60 -8.39
CA PRO A 109 -15.76 -3.07 -9.58
C PRO A 109 -14.36 -2.45 -9.76
N GLU A 110 -14.19 -1.18 -9.40
CA GLU A 110 -12.92 -0.46 -9.46
C GLU A 110 -11.88 -1.02 -8.48
N VAL A 111 -12.30 -1.62 -7.35
CA VAL A 111 -11.37 -2.31 -6.43
C VAL A 111 -10.81 -3.56 -7.10
N ALA A 112 -11.67 -4.36 -7.74
CA ALA A 112 -11.25 -5.53 -8.51
C ALA A 112 -10.34 -5.14 -9.68
N GLY A 113 -10.68 -4.05 -10.39
CA GLY A 113 -9.87 -3.50 -11.48
C GLY A 113 -8.48 -3.06 -11.01
N LEU A 114 -8.38 -2.33 -9.89
CA LEU A 114 -7.10 -1.92 -9.34
C LEU A 114 -6.25 -3.13 -8.90
N LEU A 115 -6.88 -4.10 -8.22
CA LEU A 115 -6.18 -5.31 -7.79
C LEU A 115 -5.63 -6.10 -9.00
N ALA A 116 -6.43 -6.28 -10.05
CA ALA A 116 -6.00 -6.95 -11.27
C ALA A 116 -4.82 -6.22 -11.94
N LEU A 117 -4.87 -4.89 -12.01
CA LEU A 117 -3.77 -4.06 -12.52
C LEU A 117 -2.49 -4.28 -11.71
N MET A 118 -2.57 -4.18 -10.38
CA MET A 118 -1.40 -4.35 -9.51
C MET A 118 -0.80 -5.74 -9.64
N LEU A 119 -1.63 -6.79 -9.65
CA LEU A 119 -1.19 -8.17 -9.81
C LEU A 119 -0.50 -8.40 -11.16
N LEU A 120 -1.06 -7.89 -12.27
CA LEU A 120 -0.44 -7.99 -13.59
C LEU A 120 0.92 -7.30 -13.63
N HIS A 121 1.03 -6.11 -13.03
CA HIS A 121 2.28 -5.35 -12.99
C HIS A 121 3.34 -6.03 -12.11
N HIS A 122 2.93 -6.63 -11.00
CA HIS A 122 3.81 -7.32 -10.06
C HIS A 122 4.29 -8.67 -10.63
N ALA A 123 3.40 -9.47 -11.21
CA ALA A 123 3.70 -10.79 -11.77
C ALA A 123 4.81 -10.75 -12.83
N ARG A 124 4.77 -9.76 -13.73
CA ARG A 124 5.76 -9.62 -14.82
C ARG A 124 7.07 -8.98 -14.39
N ARG A 125 7.24 -8.61 -13.11
CA ARG A 125 8.36 -7.78 -12.65
C ARG A 125 9.72 -8.36 -13.06
N ALA A 126 9.92 -9.65 -12.86
CA ALA A 126 11.17 -10.34 -13.15
C ALA A 126 11.51 -10.44 -14.65
N THR A 127 10.53 -10.19 -15.53
CA THR A 127 10.70 -10.27 -16.99
C THR A 127 10.81 -8.92 -17.66
N ARG A 128 10.78 -7.81 -16.92
CA ARG A 128 10.88 -6.44 -17.50
C ARG A 128 12.28 -6.07 -17.96
N THR A 129 13.30 -6.75 -17.44
CA THR A 129 14.71 -6.49 -17.71
C THR A 129 15.40 -7.77 -18.12
N ALA A 130 16.22 -7.69 -19.17
CA ALA A 130 17.13 -8.76 -19.55
C ALA A 130 18.35 -8.80 -18.61
N PRO A 131 19.18 -9.87 -18.65
CA PRO A 131 20.37 -10.00 -17.81
C PRO A 131 21.39 -8.87 -18.00
N ASP A 132 21.39 -8.22 -19.16
CA ASP A 132 22.22 -7.05 -19.48
C ASP A 132 21.63 -5.72 -18.96
N GLY A 133 20.48 -5.77 -18.27
CA GLY A 133 19.76 -4.60 -17.75
C GLY A 133 18.88 -3.88 -18.77
N SER A 134 18.84 -4.32 -20.03
CA SER A 134 17.99 -3.71 -21.06
C SER A 134 16.50 -4.00 -20.80
N LEU A 135 15.63 -3.08 -21.24
CA LEU A 135 14.18 -3.25 -21.10
C LEU A 135 13.64 -4.23 -22.15
N VAL A 136 12.84 -5.20 -21.71
CA VAL A 136 12.20 -6.19 -22.58
C VAL A 136 10.79 -5.72 -22.95
N PRO A 137 10.47 -5.55 -24.26
CA PRO A 137 9.12 -5.22 -24.72
C PRO A 137 8.08 -6.22 -24.22
N LEU A 138 6.87 -5.76 -23.88
CA LEU A 138 5.83 -6.62 -23.28
C LEU A 138 5.49 -7.86 -24.13
N ALA A 139 5.57 -7.76 -25.46
CA ALA A 139 5.31 -8.87 -26.38
C ALA A 139 6.40 -9.96 -26.34
N GLU A 140 7.60 -9.62 -25.88
CA GLU A 140 8.78 -10.49 -25.82
C GLU A 140 9.04 -11.04 -24.41
N GLN A 141 8.25 -10.61 -23.42
CA GLN A 141 8.36 -11.12 -22.05
C GLN A 141 7.81 -12.55 -21.97
N ASP A 142 8.64 -13.46 -21.45
CA ASP A 142 8.24 -14.84 -21.20
C ASP A 142 7.16 -14.91 -20.11
N ARG A 143 5.92 -15.18 -20.53
CA ARG A 143 4.76 -15.29 -19.63
C ARG A 143 4.84 -16.50 -18.69
N GLY A 144 5.60 -17.53 -19.05
CA GLY A 144 5.84 -18.69 -18.18
C GLY A 144 6.65 -18.35 -16.94
N ARG A 145 7.35 -17.20 -16.94
CA ARG A 145 8.14 -16.68 -15.82
C ARG A 145 7.41 -15.60 -15.03
N TRP A 146 6.14 -15.33 -15.34
CA TRP A 146 5.35 -14.40 -14.55
C TRP A 146 5.02 -15.06 -13.21
N ASP A 147 5.24 -14.32 -12.14
CA ASP A 147 4.95 -14.78 -10.81
C ASP A 147 3.43 -14.89 -10.62
N THR A 148 2.94 -16.13 -10.57
CA THR A 148 1.54 -16.45 -10.31
C THR A 148 1.30 -16.77 -8.83
N GLU A 149 2.33 -16.73 -7.99
CA GLU A 149 2.20 -17.12 -6.58
C GLU A 149 1.37 -16.08 -5.82
N PRO A 150 0.38 -16.50 -5.03
CA PRO A 150 -0.31 -15.58 -4.14
C PRO A 150 0.69 -15.05 -3.11
N LEU A 151 0.84 -13.72 -3.02
CA LEU A 151 1.62 -13.09 -1.97
C LEU A 151 1.23 -13.67 -0.60
N PRO A 152 2.20 -14.12 0.22
CA PRO A 152 1.89 -14.65 1.54
C PRO A 152 1.19 -13.56 2.36
N THR A 153 0.03 -13.90 2.92
CA THR A 153 -0.67 -13.02 3.84
C THR A 153 0.21 -12.88 5.09
N CYS A 154 1.03 -11.83 5.17
CA CYS A 154 1.82 -11.53 6.36
C CYS A 154 0.88 -11.17 7.52
N LEU A 155 0.43 -12.19 8.25
CA LEU A 155 -0.14 -12.06 9.58
C LEU A 155 1.01 -11.97 10.57
N SER A 156 1.51 -10.76 10.86
CA SER A 156 2.20 -10.52 12.13
C SER A 156 1.28 -9.70 13.04
N ARG A 157 0.44 -10.45 13.78
CA ARG A 157 -0.01 -10.00 15.10
C ARG A 157 1.23 -9.85 15.97
N SER A 158 1.41 -8.66 16.53
CA SER A 158 2.08 -8.38 17.80
C SER A 158 3.34 -9.21 18.13
N GLY A 159 4.50 -8.72 17.69
CA GLY A 159 5.78 -9.08 18.30
C GLY A 159 5.97 -8.36 19.64
N VAL A 160 5.29 -8.81 20.69
CA VAL A 160 5.84 -8.74 22.06
C VAL A 160 6.63 -10.04 22.20
N CYS A 161 7.91 -10.00 21.83
CA CYS A 161 8.84 -11.03 22.22
C CYS A 161 9.16 -10.80 23.71
N GLY A 162 8.35 -11.42 24.57
CA GLY A 162 8.57 -11.48 26.00
C GLY A 162 9.29 -12.78 26.35
N VAL A 163 10.42 -12.63 27.04
CA VAL A 163 11.24 -13.66 27.66
C VAL A 163 10.40 -14.60 28.53
N ALA A 164 10.45 -15.90 28.24
CA ALA A 164 10.52 -17.05 29.17
C ALA A 164 10.33 -18.36 28.39
#